data_AF-A0A087SXZ3-F1
#
_entry.id   AF-A0A087SXZ3-F1
#
_cell.length_a   1.000
_cell.length_b   1.000
_cell.length_c   1.000
_cell.angle_alpha   90.00
_cell.angle_beta   90.00
_cell.angle_gamma   90.00
#
_symmetry.space_group_name_H-M   'P 1'
#
loop_
_entity.id
_entity.type
_entity.pdbx_description
1 polymer ?
#
loop_
_entity_poly.entity_id
_entity_poly.type
_entity_poly.pdbx_seq_one_letter_code
_entity_poly.pdbx_strand_id
1 'polypeptide(L)'
;MSFAPLLMEGLTPMMERIAERELGETPLVKKESLDKIKKLIEQEPDFHPFLDDKFLLMFLRCKKYDVQRAFKTLQNFYLFKEKYSRVFTDFLPSELKGTMDKNC
;
A
#
# COMPACT_ATOMS: atom_id res chain seq x y z
N MET A 1 -10.90 -1.55 22.20
CA MET A 1 -9.46 -1.41 21.95
C MET A 1 -9.28 -0.71 20.62
N SER A 2 -8.97 0.59 20.61
CA SER A 2 -8.79 1.36 19.38
C SER A 2 -7.37 1.18 18.86
N PHE A 3 -7.18 0.25 17.91
CA PHE A 3 -5.97 0.13 17.08
C PHE A 3 -5.85 1.28 16.04
N ALA A 4 -6.23 2.50 16.42
CA ALA A 4 -6.29 3.66 15.53
C ALA A 4 -5.15 4.70 15.63
N PRO A 5 -4.19 4.69 16.58
CA PRO A 5 -3.19 5.77 16.65
C PRO A 5 -1.98 5.57 15.72
N LEU A 6 -1.94 4.50 14.91
CA LEU A 6 -0.81 4.21 14.00
C LEU A 6 -1.06 4.62 12.55
N LEU A 7 -2.26 5.10 12.22
CA LEU A 7 -2.52 5.71 10.92
C LEU A 7 -2.00 7.13 10.98
N MET A 8 -0.84 7.36 10.36
CA MET A 8 -0.33 8.70 10.11
C MET A 8 -1.46 9.56 9.49
N GLU A 9 -1.87 10.61 10.21
CA GLU A 9 -2.99 11.47 9.81
C GLU A 9 -2.76 12.06 8.42
N GLY A 10 -1.52 12.47 8.14
CA GLY A 10 -1.07 12.95 6.84
C GLY A 10 0.45 13.16 6.78
N LEU A 11 0.92 13.61 5.62
CA LEU A 11 2.33 13.97 5.44
C LEU A 11 2.62 15.32 6.08
N THR A 12 3.84 15.51 6.59
CA THR A 12 4.31 16.85 6.97
C THR A 12 4.55 17.71 5.73
N PRO A 13 4.52 19.04 5.82
CA PRO A 13 4.79 19.92 4.67
C PRO A 13 6.14 19.66 3.98
N MET A 14 7.15 19.24 4.76
CA MET A 14 8.46 18.86 4.20
C MET A 14 8.36 17.59 3.36
N MET A 15 7.63 16.57 3.84
CA MET A 15 7.44 15.32 3.11
C MET A 15 6.61 15.53 1.84
N GLU A 16 5.62 16.43 1.87
CA GLU A 16 4.85 16.79 0.66
C GLU A 16 5.75 17.44 -0.40
N ARG A 17 6.63 18.37 -0.02
CA ARG A 17 7.61 18.97 -0.95
C ARG A 17 8.57 17.94 -1.53
N ILE A 18 9.01 16.97 -0.73
CA ILE A 18 9.87 15.87 -1.20
C ILE A 18 9.09 15.00 -2.21
N ALA A 19 7.85 14.65 -1.90
CA ALA A 19 7.01 13.85 -2.79
C ALA A 19 6.74 14.57 -4.12
N GLU A 20 6.45 15.87 -4.07
CA GLU A 20 6.28 16.70 -5.28
C GLU A 20 7.56 16.72 -6.11
N ARG A 21 8.72 17.00 -5.49
CA ARG A 21 10.02 17.10 -6.18
C ARG A 21 10.50 15.76 -6.76
N GLU A 22 10.40 14.68 -6.01
CA GLU A 22 11.04 13.40 -6.35
C GLU A 22 10.12 12.41 -7.07
N LEU A 23 8.81 12.55 -6.88
CA LEU A 23 7.78 11.67 -7.44
C LEU A 23 6.83 12.38 -8.42
N GLY A 24 6.87 13.72 -8.50
CA GLY A 24 5.88 14.50 -9.25
C GLY A 24 4.51 14.51 -8.58
N GLU A 25 4.44 14.25 -7.27
CA GLU A 25 3.18 14.16 -6.52
C GLU A 25 2.54 15.54 -6.33
N THR A 26 1.68 15.94 -7.27
CA THR A 26 0.79 17.10 -7.12
C THR A 26 -0.63 16.65 -6.74
N PRO A 27 -1.50 17.53 -6.21
CA PRO A 27 -2.89 17.17 -5.91
C PRO A 27 -3.64 16.62 -7.14
N LEU A 28 -3.37 17.15 -8.34
CA LEU A 28 -3.96 16.68 -9.59
C LEU A 28 -3.46 15.28 -9.97
N VAL A 29 -2.14 15.07 -9.99
CA VAL A 29 -1.53 13.77 -10.31
C VAL A 29 -2.00 12.70 -9.32
N LYS A 30 -2.10 13.06 -8.04
CA LYS A 30 -2.63 12.19 -6.99
C LYS A 30 -4.04 11.72 -7.29
N LYS A 31 -4.96 12.66 -7.54
CA LYS A 31 -6.37 12.37 -7.84
C LYS A 31 -6.51 11.52 -9.11
N GLU A 32 -5.89 11.95 -10.20
CA GLU A 32 -6.00 11.24 -11.48
C GLU A 32 -5.44 9.82 -11.42
N SER A 33 -4.33 9.63 -10.69
CA SER A 33 -3.69 8.31 -10.59
C SER A 33 -4.49 7.35 -9.71
N LEU A 34 -5.13 7.87 -8.65
CA LEU A 34 -6.08 7.10 -7.83
C LEU A 34 -7.29 6.67 -8.66
N ASP A 35 -7.87 7.57 -9.44
CA ASP A 35 -9.00 7.23 -10.32
C ASP A 35 -8.60 6.20 -11.37
N LYS A 36 -7.41 6.34 -11.97
CA LYS A 36 -6.88 5.40 -12.96
C LYS A 36 -6.63 4.01 -12.37
N ILE A 37 -5.98 3.91 -11.20
CA ILE A 37 -5.70 2.59 -10.60
C ILE A 37 -6.98 1.89 -10.13
N LYS A 38 -7.97 2.64 -9.60
CA LYS A 38 -9.29 2.09 -9.24
C LYS A 38 -10.02 1.53 -10.46
N LYS A 39 -10.00 2.25 -11.59
CA LYS A 39 -10.55 1.75 -12.86
C LYS A 39 -9.86 0.48 -13.36
N LEU A 40 -8.54 0.34 -13.18
CA LEU A 40 -7.84 -0.89 -13.53
C LEU A 40 -8.27 -2.06 -12.64
N ILE A 41 -8.50 -1.80 -11.35
CA ILE A 41 -9.03 -2.81 -10.41
C ILE A 41 -10.45 -3.25 -10.83
N GLU A 42 -11.33 -2.29 -11.16
CA GLU A 42 -12.70 -2.58 -11.62
C GLU A 42 -12.75 -3.44 -12.91
N GLN A 43 -11.69 -3.43 -13.71
CA GLN A 43 -11.57 -4.23 -14.94
C GLN A 43 -11.13 -5.68 -14.69
N GLU A 44 -10.69 -6.01 -13.48
CA GLU A 44 -10.25 -7.37 -13.09
C GLU A 44 -11.28 -8.01 -12.15
N PRO A 45 -12.23 -8.82 -12.67
CA PRO A 45 -13.39 -9.29 -11.90
C PRO A 45 -13.04 -10.21 -10.73
N ASP A 46 -11.89 -10.88 -10.75
CA ASP A 46 -11.44 -11.76 -9.66
C ASP A 46 -10.52 -11.06 -8.66
N PHE A 47 -10.26 -9.76 -8.83
CA PHE A 47 -9.31 -9.01 -8.02
C PHE A 47 -9.98 -7.95 -7.13
N HIS A 48 -10.08 -8.24 -5.84
CA HIS A 48 -10.77 -7.40 -4.85
C HIS A 48 -9.83 -6.88 -3.76
N PRO A 49 -8.86 -6.00 -4.09
CA PRO A 49 -7.96 -5.42 -3.11
C PRO A 49 -8.67 -4.39 -2.21
N PHE A 50 -7.98 -3.98 -1.15
CA PHE A 50 -8.42 -2.85 -0.34
C PHE A 50 -8.30 -1.55 -1.15
N LEU A 51 -9.35 -0.74 -1.16
CA LEU A 51 -9.48 0.44 -2.04
C LEU A 51 -9.24 1.78 -1.34
N ASP A 52 -8.75 1.77 -0.10
CA ASP A 52 -8.42 3.00 0.64
C ASP A 52 -7.32 3.80 -0.07
N ASP A 53 -7.51 5.10 -0.16
CA ASP A 53 -6.59 5.97 -0.90
C ASP A 53 -5.19 5.98 -0.28
N LYS A 54 -5.06 5.97 1.05
CA LYS A 54 -3.74 5.95 1.70
C LYS A 54 -3.01 4.66 1.34
N PHE A 55 -3.72 3.53 1.32
CA PHE A 55 -3.16 2.24 0.90
C PHE A 55 -2.73 2.24 -0.57
N LEU A 56 -3.58 2.66 -1.50
CA LEU A 56 -3.26 2.71 -2.93
C LEU A 56 -2.11 3.68 -3.23
N LEU A 57 -2.04 4.81 -2.50
CA LEU A 57 -0.95 5.77 -2.62
C LEU A 57 0.42 5.17 -2.27
N MET A 58 0.50 4.16 -1.41
CA MET A 58 1.77 3.47 -1.13
C MET A 58 2.37 2.87 -2.40
N PHE A 59 1.53 2.21 -3.21
CA PHE A 59 1.96 1.59 -4.47
C PHE A 59 2.28 2.63 -5.55
N LEU A 60 1.43 3.66 -5.67
CA LEU A 60 1.64 4.76 -6.61
C LEU A 60 2.97 5.49 -6.31
N ARG A 61 3.25 5.81 -5.04
CA ARG A 61 4.50 6.45 -4.63
C ARG A 61 5.72 5.57 -4.89
N CYS A 62 5.63 4.27 -4.58
CA CYS A 62 6.71 3.31 -4.84
C CYS A 62 7.10 3.26 -6.33
N LYS A 63 6.14 3.52 -7.23
CA LYS A 63 6.35 3.53 -8.68
C LYS A 63 6.35 4.92 -9.30
N LYS A 64 6.56 5.97 -8.51
CA LYS A 64 6.61 7.37 -8.99
C LYS A 64 5.42 7.73 -9.90
N TYR A 65 4.23 7.32 -9.48
CA TYR A 65 2.98 7.54 -10.20
C TYR A 65 2.87 6.88 -11.60
N ASP A 66 3.73 5.92 -11.93
CA ASP A 66 3.48 4.98 -13.02
C ASP A 66 2.37 4.00 -12.61
N VAL A 67 1.13 4.33 -13.01
CA VAL A 67 -0.09 3.62 -12.61
C VAL A 67 -0.06 2.15 -13.01
N GLN A 68 0.46 1.81 -14.19
CA GLN A 68 0.50 0.43 -14.68
C GLN A 68 1.49 -0.41 -13.88
N ARG A 69 2.68 0.14 -13.59
CA ARG A 69 3.66 -0.53 -12.71
C ARG A 69 3.15 -0.64 -11.27
N ALA A 70 2.45 0.37 -10.78
CA ALA A 70 1.84 0.35 -9.45
C ALA A 70 0.77 -0.75 -9.35
N PHE A 71 -0.10 -0.84 -10.35
CA PHE A 71 -1.14 -1.88 -10.43
C PHE A 71 -0.55 -3.29 -10.47
N LYS A 72 0.45 -3.53 -11.31
CA LYS A 72 1.19 -4.81 -11.33
C LYS A 72 1.82 -5.15 -9.98
N THR A 73 2.34 -4.13 -9.26
CA THR A 73 2.91 -4.31 -7.92
C THR A 73 1.84 -4.64 -6.89
N LEU A 74 0.67 -4.04 -7.00
CA LEU A 74 -0.49 -4.33 -6.17
C LEU A 74 -0.98 -5.77 -6.38
N GLN A 75 -1.10 -6.24 -7.63
CA GLN A 75 -1.42 -7.64 -7.93
C GLN A 75 -0.39 -8.60 -7.31
N ASN A 76 0.91 -8.32 -7.54
CA ASN A 76 1.99 -9.12 -6.96
C ASN A 76 1.96 -9.16 -5.43
N PHE A 77 1.57 -8.07 -4.77
CA PHE A 77 1.44 -8.03 -3.31
C PHE A 77 0.39 -9.03 -2.81
N TYR A 78 -0.78 -9.09 -3.45
CA TYR A 78 -1.82 -10.05 -3.08
C TYR A 78 -1.42 -11.50 -3.41
N LEU A 79 -0.85 -11.73 -4.61
CA LEU A 79 -0.32 -13.04 -4.98
C LEU A 79 0.76 -13.54 -4.00
N PHE A 80 1.61 -12.63 -3.53
CA PHE A 80 2.65 -12.96 -2.55
C PHE A 80 2.03 -13.30 -1.19
N LYS A 81 1.03 -12.53 -0.73
CA LYS A 81 0.32 -12.84 0.52
C LYS A 81 -0.38 -14.19 0.47
N GLU A 82 -1.00 -14.52 -0.65
CA GLU A 82 -1.65 -15.83 -0.85
C GLU A 82 -0.61 -16.95 -0.89
N LYS A 83 0.44 -16.81 -1.70
CA LYS A 83 1.50 -17.81 -1.84
C LYS A 83 2.21 -18.11 -0.52
N TYR A 84 2.35 -17.12 0.35
CA TYR A 84 3.01 -17.24 1.64
C TYR A 84 2.01 -17.03 2.80
N SER A 85 0.77 -17.54 2.67
CA SER A 85 -0.32 -17.35 3.64
C SER A 85 0.09 -17.71 5.06
N ARG A 86 0.87 -18.79 5.23
CA ARG A 86 1.39 -19.25 6.54
C ARG A 86 2.17 -18.18 7.31
N VAL A 87 2.75 -17.21 6.62
CA VAL A 87 3.52 -16.11 7.22
C VAL A 87 2.66 -14.84 7.37
N PHE A 88 1.74 -14.58 6.44
CA PHE A 88 1.05 -13.30 6.35
C PHE A 88 -0.41 -13.28 6.83
N THR A 89 -1.13 -14.38 6.68
CA THR A 89 -2.57 -14.46 7.01
C THR A 89 -2.86 -15.51 8.06
N ASP A 90 -2.20 -16.67 7.98
CA ASP A 90 -2.50 -17.85 8.81
C ASP A 90 -1.49 -18.00 9.97
N PHE A 91 -0.67 -16.97 10.17
CA PHE A 91 0.31 -16.89 11.25
C PHE A 91 -0.38 -16.54 12.57
N LEU A 92 -0.15 -17.33 13.62
CA LEU A 92 -0.72 -17.06 14.93
C LEU A 92 0.21 -16.17 15.75
N PRO A 93 -0.26 -15.07 16.36
CA PRO A 93 0.59 -14.21 17.19
C PRO A 93 1.31 -14.95 18.34
N SER A 94 0.76 -16.07 18.80
CA SER A 94 1.41 -16.94 19.80
C SER A 94 2.72 -17.56 19.31
N GLU A 95 2.87 -17.76 18.00
CA GLU A 95 4.06 -18.32 17.36
C GLU A 95 5.21 -17.28 17.28
N LEU A 96 4.93 -16.00 17.57
CA LEU A 96 5.89 -14.88 17.44
C LEU A 96 6.80 -14.69 18.67
N LYS A 97 6.37 -15.15 19.85
CA LYS A 97 7.03 -14.83 21.13
C LYS A 97 8.54 -15.12 21.12
N GLY A 98 8.93 -16.33 20.69
CA GLY A 98 10.34 -16.72 20.66
C GLY A 98 11.20 -16.05 19.58
N THR A 99 10.59 -15.34 18.62
CA THR A 99 11.29 -14.67 17.52
C THR A 99 11.48 -13.18 17.80
N MET A 100 10.50 -12.51 18.41
CA MET A 100 10.67 -11.10 18.80
C MET A 100 11.70 -10.92 19.91
N ASP A 101 11.76 -11.85 20.88
CA ASP A 101 12.70 -11.79 22.00
C ASP A 101 14.17 -12.00 21.57
N LYS A 102 14.43 -12.43 20.33
CA LYS A 102 15.77 -12.73 19.79
C LYS A 102 16.40 -11.60 18.96
N ASN A 103 15.66 -10.53 18.69
CA ASN A 103 16.12 -9.40 17.87
C ASN A 103 16.16 -8.07 18.67
N CYS A 104 16.21 -8.15 20.00
CA CYS A 104 16.53 -7.05 20.90
C CYS A 104 17.86 -7.31 21.61
#